data_AF-A0A3M1Y5J1-F1
#
_entry.id   AF-A0A3M1Y5J1-F1
#
_cell.length_a   1.000
_cell.length_b   1.000
_cell.length_c   1.000
_cell.angle_alpha   90.00
_cell.angle_beta   90.00
_cell.angle_gamma   90.00
#
_symmetry.space_group_name_H-M   'P 1'
#
loop_
_entity.id
_entity.type
_entity.pdbx_description
1 polymer ?
#
loop_
_entity_poly.entity_id
_entity_poly.type
_entity_poly.pdbx_seq_one_letter_code
_entity_poly.pdbx_strand_id
1 'polypeptide(L)'
;MNDFERRKAKYQPVAQILRDVYGELTWHPGQSAMDELVSCILSQNTNDTNRDKAFAALKARYPDWQAVVDAPTDDLIETIRSAGLANQKAPRIQRALERIYRERGEYNIDFLNELPLDEARDWLISIDGVGPKTAAIVLCFAFNRPAFPVDTHVHRVGKRIGFLPENISAEKAHPFMEAIVPPEDHYAFHIYLIRHGRDTCRARNPMCARCPLKNYCDDYQSTINP
;
A
#
# COMPACT_ATOMS: atom_id res chain seq x y z
N MET A 1 24.99 -16.97 -11.16
CA MET A 1 23.96 -16.20 -10.41
C MET A 1 22.60 -16.73 -10.84
N ASN A 2 21.75 -17.19 -9.92
CA ASN A 2 20.40 -17.65 -10.27
C ASN A 2 19.49 -16.44 -10.59
N ASP A 3 18.29 -16.68 -11.13
CA ASP A 3 17.38 -15.60 -11.52
C ASP A 3 17.04 -14.68 -10.34
N PHE A 4 16.76 -15.24 -9.17
CA PHE A 4 16.45 -14.48 -7.96
C PHE A 4 17.59 -13.55 -7.54
N GLU A 5 18.83 -14.06 -7.48
CA GLU A 5 20.02 -13.26 -7.15
C GLU A 5 20.25 -12.14 -8.17
N ARG A 6 19.97 -12.36 -9.46
CA ARG A 6 20.03 -11.30 -10.49
C ARG A 6 19.04 -10.17 -10.19
N ARG A 7 17.82 -10.51 -9.79
CA ARG A 7 16.77 -9.53 -9.46
C ARG A 7 17.12 -8.76 -8.19
N LYS A 8 17.58 -9.49 -7.16
CA LYS A 8 17.99 -8.92 -5.89
C LYS A 8 19.19 -7.98 -6.05
N ALA A 9 20.16 -8.32 -6.89
CA ALA A 9 21.33 -7.47 -7.17
C ALA A 9 20.96 -6.08 -7.77
N LYS A 10 19.78 -5.92 -8.36
CA LYS A 10 19.29 -4.62 -8.84
C LYS A 10 18.84 -3.69 -7.73
N TYR A 11 18.54 -4.22 -6.54
CA TYR A 11 17.96 -3.44 -5.45
C TYR A 11 18.83 -2.24 -5.10
N GLN A 12 20.09 -2.49 -4.70
CA GLN A 12 20.98 -1.46 -4.18
C GLN A 12 21.18 -0.27 -5.15
N PRO A 13 21.58 -0.47 -6.42
CA PRO A 13 21.76 0.67 -7.33
C PRO A 13 20.45 1.40 -7.65
N VAL A 14 19.33 0.68 -7.77
CA VAL A 14 18.03 1.31 -8.05
C VAL A 14 17.56 2.13 -6.85
N ALA A 15 17.70 1.60 -5.63
CA ALA A 15 17.35 2.29 -4.39
C ALA A 15 18.16 3.58 -4.23
N GLN A 16 19.47 3.53 -4.51
CA GLN A 16 20.32 4.72 -4.46
C GLN A 16 19.87 5.78 -5.47
N ILE A 17 19.65 5.42 -6.73
CA ILE A 17 19.20 6.36 -7.77
C ILE A 17 17.85 6.99 -7.40
N LEU A 18 16.92 6.18 -6.87
CA LEU A 18 15.61 6.68 -6.46
C LEU A 18 15.72 7.62 -5.26
N ARG A 19 16.59 7.34 -4.29
CA ARG A 19 16.90 8.23 -3.17
C ARG A 19 17.48 9.56 -3.66
N ASP A 20 18.42 9.54 -4.61
CA ASP A 20 19.02 10.75 -5.18
C ASP A 20 17.98 11.63 -5.91
N VAL A 21 16.97 11.00 -6.53
CA VAL A 21 15.92 11.69 -7.29
C VAL A 21 14.81 12.23 -6.40
N TYR A 22 14.36 11.45 -5.41
CA TYR A 22 13.16 11.76 -4.61
C TYR A 22 13.46 12.25 -3.19
N GLY A 23 14.75 12.32 -2.83
CA GLY A 23 15.22 12.64 -1.48
C GLY A 23 15.17 11.44 -0.55
N GLU A 24 15.84 11.55 0.59
CA GLU A 24 15.77 10.56 1.66
C GLU A 24 14.38 10.52 2.30
N LEU A 25 13.88 9.32 2.55
CA LEU A 25 12.60 9.08 3.19
C LEU A 25 12.83 8.22 4.44
N THR A 26 12.47 8.76 5.59
CA THR A 26 12.39 8.05 6.85
C THR A 26 10.92 7.83 7.21
N TRP A 27 10.63 6.66 7.77
CA TRP A 27 9.31 6.43 8.34
C TRP A 27 9.09 7.35 9.55
N HIS A 28 7.90 7.91 9.63
CA HIS A 28 7.43 8.64 10.80
C HIS A 28 6.03 8.14 11.14
N PRO A 29 5.68 8.03 12.44
CA PRO A 29 4.32 7.73 12.85
C PRO A 29 3.34 8.72 12.20
N GLY A 30 2.44 8.20 11.37
CA GLY A 30 1.42 8.99 10.71
C GLY A 30 0.14 9.09 11.54
N GLN A 31 -0.97 8.75 10.91
CA GLN A 31 -2.26 8.58 11.59
C GLN A 31 -2.29 7.27 12.41
N SER A 32 -3.29 7.11 13.27
CA SER A 32 -3.44 5.88 14.06
C SER A 32 -3.63 4.66 13.17
N ALA A 33 -3.30 3.46 13.66
CA ALA A 33 -3.47 2.24 12.87
C ALA A 33 -4.93 1.99 12.45
N MET A 34 -5.89 2.41 13.28
CA MET A 34 -7.31 2.41 12.95
C MET A 34 -7.65 3.36 11.81
N ASP A 35 -7.11 4.59 11.84
CA ASP A 35 -7.27 5.56 10.76
C ASP A 35 -6.67 4.99 9.46
N GLU A 36 -5.52 4.31 9.52
CA GLU A 36 -4.87 3.67 8.36
C GLU A 36 -5.73 2.55 7.76
N LEU A 37 -6.32 1.69 8.60
CA LEU A 37 -7.21 0.63 8.13
C LEU A 37 -8.44 1.21 7.42
N VAL A 38 -9.12 2.20 8.02
CA VAL A 38 -10.31 2.82 7.43
C VAL A 38 -9.95 3.60 6.15
N SER A 39 -8.85 4.35 6.16
CA SER A 39 -8.32 5.05 4.99
C SER A 39 -7.99 4.08 3.85
N CYS A 40 -7.44 2.90 4.16
CA CYS A 40 -7.22 1.86 3.16
C CYS A 40 -8.53 1.34 2.56
N ILE A 41 -9.58 1.12 3.36
CA ILE A 41 -10.90 0.71 2.83
C ILE A 41 -11.46 1.81 1.91
N LEU A 42 -11.33 3.08 2.30
CA LEU A 42 -11.74 4.22 1.47
C LEU A 42 -10.95 4.33 0.17
N SER A 43 -9.67 3.95 0.16
CA SER A 43 -8.79 3.99 -1.02
C SER A 43 -9.14 2.97 -2.11
N GLN A 44 -9.94 1.95 -1.80
CA GLN A 44 -10.26 0.88 -2.76
C GLN A 44 -11.04 1.44 -3.95
N ASN A 45 -10.46 1.33 -5.15
CA ASN A 45 -11.01 1.89 -6.39
C ASN A 45 -11.25 3.42 -6.33
N THR A 46 -10.35 4.14 -5.65
CA THR A 46 -10.46 5.59 -5.43
C THR A 46 -9.09 6.24 -5.58
N ASN A 47 -9.06 7.48 -6.07
CA ASN A 47 -7.82 8.26 -6.08
C ASN A 47 -7.54 8.87 -4.68
N ASP A 48 -6.27 9.20 -4.45
CA ASP A 48 -5.78 9.77 -3.19
C ASP A 48 -6.61 10.99 -2.73
N THR A 49 -6.87 11.95 -3.63
CA THR A 49 -7.61 13.18 -3.34
C THR A 49 -9.04 12.92 -2.81
N ASN A 50 -9.75 11.99 -3.44
CA ASN A 50 -11.12 11.65 -3.04
C ASN A 50 -11.15 10.84 -1.75
N ARG A 51 -10.16 9.95 -1.55
CA ARG A 51 -9.98 9.20 -0.30
C ARG A 51 -9.69 10.15 0.86
N ASP A 52 -8.83 11.15 0.68
CA ASP A 52 -8.50 12.15 1.70
C ASP A 52 -9.71 13.01 2.06
N LYS A 53 -10.48 13.45 1.05
CA LYS A 53 -11.73 14.19 1.26
C LYS A 53 -12.76 13.40 2.05
N ALA A 54 -12.98 12.13 1.71
CA ALA A 54 -13.93 11.27 2.40
C ALA A 54 -13.50 10.99 3.84
N PHE A 55 -12.21 10.74 4.04
CA PHE A 55 -11.65 10.49 5.37
C PHE A 55 -11.76 11.73 6.26
N ALA A 56 -11.41 12.92 5.75
CA ALA A 56 -11.58 14.17 6.47
C ALA A 56 -13.05 14.45 6.85
N ALA A 57 -13.99 14.20 5.93
CA ALA A 57 -15.42 14.34 6.21
C ALA A 57 -15.90 13.37 7.30
N LEU A 58 -15.42 12.12 7.27
CA LEU A 58 -15.72 11.12 8.30
C LEU A 58 -15.23 11.59 9.67
N LYS A 59 -13.96 12.00 9.79
CA LYS A 59 -13.39 12.47 11.07
C LYS A 59 -14.01 13.78 11.57
N ALA A 60 -14.52 14.62 10.67
CA ALA A 60 -15.20 15.86 11.04
C ALA A 60 -16.62 15.60 11.57
N ARG A 61 -17.33 14.61 11.02
CA ARG A 61 -18.70 14.27 11.41
C ARG A 61 -18.76 13.38 12.65
N TYR A 62 -17.84 12.44 12.78
CA TYR A 62 -17.86 11.42 13.83
C TYR A 62 -16.67 11.58 14.78
N PRO A 63 -16.89 11.87 16.07
CA PRO A 63 -15.81 12.17 17.02
C PRO A 63 -14.94 10.94 17.34
N ASP A 64 -15.51 9.73 17.25
CA ASP A 64 -14.83 8.47 17.50
C ASP A 64 -15.40 7.36 16.59
N TRP A 65 -14.81 6.15 16.69
CA TRP A 65 -15.23 5.00 15.90
C TRP A 65 -16.56 4.39 16.36
N GLN A 66 -16.94 4.57 17.62
CA GLN A 66 -18.25 4.15 18.13
C GLN A 66 -19.36 4.92 17.40
N ALA A 67 -19.20 6.23 17.26
CA ALA A 67 -20.13 7.08 16.53
C ALA A 67 -20.24 6.71 15.04
N VAL A 68 -19.18 6.16 14.43
CA VAL A 68 -19.23 5.64 13.05
C VAL A 68 -20.05 4.34 12.98
N VAL A 69 -19.88 3.45 13.97
CA VAL A 69 -20.67 2.21 14.06
C VAL A 69 -22.14 2.52 14.30
N ASP A 70 -22.46 3.43 15.23
CA ASP A 70 -23.83 3.76 15.63
C ASP A 70 -24.57 4.64 14.60
N ALA A 71 -23.85 5.25 13.66
CA ALA A 71 -24.45 6.08 12.62
C ALA A 71 -25.41 5.26 11.73
N PRO A 72 -26.55 5.84 11.30
CA PRO A 72 -27.33 5.26 10.21
C PRO A 72 -26.43 5.04 9.00
N THR A 73 -26.46 3.83 8.40
CA THR A 73 -25.56 3.51 7.28
C THR A 73 -25.71 4.49 6.12
N ASP A 74 -26.92 5.00 5.85
CA ASP A 74 -27.18 6.01 4.81
C ASP A 74 -26.46 7.34 5.08
N ASP A 75 -26.36 7.77 6.34
CA ASP A 75 -25.60 8.97 6.73
C ASP A 75 -24.10 8.77 6.50
N LEU A 76 -23.58 7.58 6.81
CA LEU A 76 -22.18 7.26 6.56
C LEU A 76 -21.90 7.20 5.06
N ILE A 77 -22.81 6.61 4.26
CA ILE A 77 -22.75 6.58 2.79
C ILE A 77 -22.64 8.00 2.24
N GLU A 78 -23.48 8.94 2.72
CA GLU A 78 -23.41 10.33 2.31
C GLU A 78 -22.06 10.96 2.65
N THR A 79 -21.61 10.74 3.89
CA THR A 79 -20.38 11.33 4.43
C THR A 79 -19.15 10.91 3.60
N ILE A 80 -19.08 9.65 3.18
CA ILE A 80 -17.94 9.11 2.42
C ILE A 80 -18.19 9.07 0.92
N ARG A 81 -19.28 9.67 0.42
CA ARG A 81 -19.70 9.61 -0.99
C ARG A 81 -18.58 9.96 -1.97
N SER A 82 -17.73 10.93 -1.62
CA SER A 82 -16.60 11.36 -2.45
C SER A 82 -15.60 10.25 -2.74
N ALA A 83 -15.49 9.21 -1.89
CA ALA A 83 -14.64 8.05 -2.12
C ALA A 83 -15.18 7.13 -3.23
N GLY A 84 -16.44 7.27 -3.67
CA GLY A 84 -17.06 6.32 -4.59
C GLY A 84 -17.27 4.93 -3.97
N LEU A 85 -18.18 4.13 -4.55
CA LEU A 85 -18.59 2.83 -3.99
C LEU A 85 -19.04 2.92 -2.52
N ALA A 86 -19.60 4.06 -2.10
CA ALA A 86 -19.94 4.34 -0.70
C ALA A 86 -20.95 3.34 -0.14
N ASN A 87 -21.93 2.90 -0.96
CA ASN A 87 -22.89 1.85 -0.60
C ASN A 87 -22.22 0.52 -0.22
N GLN A 88 -21.04 0.21 -0.76
CA GLN A 88 -20.27 -0.97 -0.38
C GLN A 88 -19.31 -0.68 0.78
N LYS A 89 -18.69 0.51 0.79
CA LYS A 89 -17.65 0.87 1.77
C LYS A 89 -18.19 1.19 3.14
N ALA A 90 -19.28 1.94 3.25
CA ALA A 90 -19.88 2.32 4.53
C ALA A 90 -20.23 1.09 5.40
N PRO A 91 -21.03 0.12 4.92
CA PRO A 91 -21.34 -1.05 5.74
C PRO A 91 -20.11 -1.94 5.97
N ARG A 92 -19.11 -1.93 5.07
CA ARG A 92 -17.85 -2.64 5.29
C ARG A 92 -17.02 -2.03 6.42
N ILE A 93 -16.94 -0.69 6.48
CA ILE A 93 -16.27 0.02 7.57
C ILE A 93 -16.96 -0.30 8.90
N GLN A 94 -18.30 -0.19 8.96
CA GLN A 94 -19.06 -0.52 10.18
C GLN A 94 -18.81 -1.96 10.63
N ARG A 95 -18.92 -2.96 9.73
CA ARG A 95 -18.64 -4.36 10.06
C ARG A 95 -17.20 -4.60 10.54
N ALA A 96 -16.22 -3.93 9.94
CA ALA A 96 -14.83 -4.03 10.37
C ALA A 96 -14.67 -3.49 11.80
N LEU A 97 -15.22 -2.31 12.09
CA LEU A 97 -15.18 -1.70 13.43
C LEU A 97 -15.92 -2.55 14.47
N GLU A 98 -17.12 -3.04 14.17
CA GLU A 98 -17.89 -3.94 15.05
C GLU A 98 -17.14 -5.24 15.36
N ARG A 99 -16.46 -5.82 14.36
CA ARG A 99 -15.65 -7.01 14.57
C ARG A 99 -14.47 -6.71 15.48
N ILE A 100 -13.73 -5.63 15.23
CA ILE A 100 -12.59 -5.22 16.06
C ILE A 100 -13.02 -5.04 17.51
N TYR A 101 -14.10 -4.28 17.75
CA TYR A 101 -14.61 -4.06 19.09
C TYR A 101 -15.04 -5.36 19.77
N ARG A 102 -15.72 -6.25 19.05
CA ARG A 102 -16.15 -7.55 19.60
C ARG A 102 -14.97 -8.47 19.99
N GLU A 103 -13.88 -8.45 19.23
CA GLU A 103 -12.69 -9.26 19.54
C GLU A 103 -11.79 -8.63 20.60
N ARG A 104 -11.76 -7.30 20.70
CA ARG A 104 -10.76 -6.56 21.48
C ARG A 104 -11.32 -5.79 22.68
N GLY A 105 -12.60 -5.48 22.67
CA GLY A 105 -13.25 -4.60 23.66
C GLY A 105 -13.00 -3.11 23.42
N GLU A 106 -12.28 -2.74 22.35
CA GLU A 106 -11.93 -1.37 22.01
C GLU A 106 -11.71 -1.21 20.51
N TYR A 107 -11.82 0.02 20.00
CA TYR A 107 -11.51 0.35 18.59
C TYR A 107 -10.02 0.63 18.42
N ASN A 108 -9.21 -0.42 18.57
CA ASN A 108 -7.76 -0.36 18.49
C ASN A 108 -7.21 -1.65 17.84
N ILE A 109 -6.15 -1.50 17.03
CA ILE A 109 -5.44 -2.63 16.41
C ILE A 109 -3.92 -2.61 16.69
N ASP A 110 -3.46 -1.84 17.66
CA ASP A 110 -2.04 -1.69 18.03
C ASP A 110 -1.45 -2.99 18.58
N PHE A 111 -2.28 -3.90 19.10
CA PHE A 111 -1.87 -5.26 19.49
C PHE A 111 -1.22 -6.03 18.31
N LEU A 112 -1.52 -5.65 17.06
CA LEU A 112 -0.87 -6.22 15.88
C LEU A 112 0.64 -5.96 15.87
N ASN A 113 1.14 -4.96 16.59
CA ASN A 113 2.57 -4.70 16.71
C ASN A 113 3.28 -5.74 17.59
N GLU A 114 2.56 -6.44 18.46
CA GLU A 114 3.09 -7.45 19.38
C GLU A 114 3.08 -8.86 18.78
N LEU A 115 2.23 -9.09 17.76
CA LEU A 115 2.12 -10.39 17.10
C LEU A 115 3.29 -10.65 16.14
N PRO A 116 3.65 -11.92 15.89
CA PRO A 116 4.44 -12.30 14.73
C PRO A 116 3.87 -11.71 13.43
N LEU A 117 4.74 -11.36 12.47
CA LEU A 117 4.33 -10.61 11.27
C LEU A 117 3.25 -11.34 10.47
N ASP A 118 3.41 -12.66 10.31
CA ASP A 118 2.47 -13.49 9.56
C ASP A 118 1.12 -13.58 10.27
N GLU A 119 1.10 -13.73 11.59
CA GLU A 119 -0.14 -13.73 12.38
C GLU A 119 -0.87 -12.38 12.31
N ALA A 120 -0.14 -11.27 12.39
CA ALA A 120 -0.72 -9.93 12.24
C ALA A 120 -1.30 -9.72 10.82
N ARG A 121 -0.60 -10.22 9.80
CA ARG A 121 -1.06 -10.18 8.40
C ARG A 121 -2.32 -11.01 8.20
N ASP A 122 -2.35 -12.24 8.71
CA ASP A 122 -3.49 -13.14 8.60
C ASP A 122 -4.71 -12.62 9.36
N TRP A 123 -4.49 -12.03 10.55
CA TRP A 123 -5.56 -11.38 11.30
C TRP A 123 -6.17 -10.22 10.51
N LEU A 124 -5.35 -9.35 9.91
CA LEU A 124 -5.85 -8.27 9.05
C LEU A 124 -6.62 -8.81 7.84
N ILE A 125 -6.06 -9.78 7.10
CA ILE A 125 -6.69 -10.37 5.91
C ILE A 125 -8.02 -11.05 6.23
N SER A 126 -8.19 -11.54 7.47
CA SER A 126 -9.46 -12.14 7.87
C SER A 126 -10.62 -11.12 7.90
N ILE A 127 -10.35 -9.81 7.98
CA ILE A 127 -11.38 -8.76 8.00
C ILE A 127 -12.02 -8.64 6.62
N ASP A 128 -13.35 -8.68 6.54
CA ASP A 128 -14.07 -8.59 5.28
C ASP A 128 -13.67 -7.33 4.48
N GLY A 129 -13.17 -7.55 3.27
CA GLY A 129 -12.68 -6.49 2.38
C GLY A 129 -11.26 -6.00 2.65
N VAL A 130 -10.52 -6.63 3.55
CA VAL A 130 -9.07 -6.44 3.71
C VAL A 130 -8.34 -7.54 2.93
N GLY A 131 -7.66 -7.15 1.85
CA GLY A 131 -6.78 -8.05 1.09
C GLY A 131 -5.31 -7.91 1.48
N PRO A 132 -4.42 -8.74 0.90
CA PRO A 132 -2.98 -8.72 1.19
C PRO A 132 -2.33 -7.34 1.06
N LYS A 133 -2.72 -6.55 0.05
CA LYS A 133 -2.23 -5.17 -0.11
C LYS A 133 -2.63 -4.27 1.05
N THR A 134 -3.87 -4.33 1.49
CA THR A 134 -4.35 -3.50 2.60
C THR A 134 -3.63 -3.88 3.89
N ALA A 135 -3.51 -5.19 4.16
CA ALA A 135 -2.77 -5.67 5.32
C ALA A 135 -1.30 -5.19 5.30
N ALA A 136 -0.63 -5.30 4.16
CA ALA A 136 0.75 -4.82 4.01
C ALA A 136 0.87 -3.30 4.21
N ILE A 137 -0.09 -2.49 3.72
CA ILE A 137 -0.09 -1.04 3.98
C ILE A 137 -0.22 -0.75 5.47
N VAL A 138 -1.19 -1.35 6.16
CA VAL A 138 -1.38 -1.11 7.60
C VAL A 138 -0.12 -1.50 8.37
N LEU A 139 0.44 -2.68 8.12
CA LEU A 139 1.67 -3.15 8.78
C LEU A 139 2.89 -2.25 8.50
N CYS A 140 3.07 -1.83 7.25
CA CYS A 140 4.20 -1.00 6.84
C CYS A 140 4.07 0.46 7.30
N PHE A 141 2.92 1.08 7.08
CA PHE A 141 2.72 2.52 7.29
C PHE A 141 2.34 2.87 8.72
N ALA A 142 1.50 2.05 9.38
CA ALA A 142 1.10 2.34 10.77
C ALA A 142 2.12 1.81 11.79
N PHE A 143 2.75 0.66 11.51
CA PHE A 143 3.60 -0.03 12.49
C PHE A 143 5.09 -0.12 12.10
N ASN A 144 5.49 0.43 10.96
CA ASN A 144 6.86 0.31 10.42
C ASN A 144 7.37 -1.15 10.34
N ARG A 145 6.45 -2.09 10.09
CA ARG A 145 6.79 -3.51 9.99
C ARG A 145 7.19 -3.86 8.57
N PRO A 146 8.04 -4.89 8.38
CA PRO A 146 8.58 -5.23 7.06
C PRO A 146 7.58 -6.03 6.21
N ALA A 147 6.43 -5.42 5.91
CA ALA A 147 5.42 -5.93 5.01
C ALA A 147 5.38 -5.07 3.75
N PHE A 148 5.87 -5.55 2.62
CA PHE A 148 6.03 -4.73 1.42
C PHE A 148 4.70 -4.62 0.64
N PRO A 149 4.06 -3.44 0.54
CA PRO A 149 2.84 -3.31 -0.22
C PRO A 149 3.16 -3.21 -1.71
N VAL A 150 2.46 -4.00 -2.52
CA VAL A 150 2.50 -3.95 -3.98
C VAL A 150 1.16 -3.46 -4.50
N ASP A 151 1.16 -2.26 -5.06
CA ASP A 151 0.02 -1.69 -5.77
C ASP A 151 0.24 -1.75 -7.30
N THR A 152 -0.62 -1.09 -8.08
CA THR A 152 -0.50 -1.07 -9.55
C THR A 152 0.76 -0.35 -10.06
N HIS A 153 1.29 0.62 -9.33
CA HIS A 153 2.54 1.31 -9.68
C HIS A 153 3.73 0.42 -9.36
N VAL A 154 3.82 -0.09 -8.14
CA VAL A 154 4.87 -1.01 -7.69
C VAL A 154 4.92 -2.26 -8.57
N HIS A 155 3.76 -2.88 -8.86
CA HIS A 155 3.71 -4.08 -9.69
C HIS A 155 4.24 -3.83 -11.10
N ARG A 156 3.76 -2.76 -11.77
CA ARG A 156 4.21 -2.40 -13.12
C ARG A 156 5.69 -2.02 -13.14
N VAL A 157 6.13 -1.16 -12.23
CA VAL A 157 7.52 -0.68 -12.18
C VAL A 157 8.45 -1.84 -11.81
N GLY A 158 8.06 -2.67 -10.84
CA GLY A 158 8.78 -3.86 -10.43
C GLY A 158 8.95 -4.87 -11.55
N LYS A 159 7.91 -5.10 -12.37
CA LYS A 159 8.03 -5.94 -13.57
C LYS A 159 8.99 -5.35 -14.60
N ARG A 160 8.81 -4.08 -14.97
CA ARG A 160 9.63 -3.42 -16.00
C ARG A 160 11.11 -3.33 -15.62
N ILE A 161 11.40 -3.00 -14.36
CA ILE A 161 12.78 -2.96 -13.86
C ILE A 161 13.37 -4.37 -13.82
N GLY A 162 12.55 -5.39 -13.57
CA GLY A 162 12.97 -6.77 -13.46
C GLY A 162 13.04 -7.29 -12.02
N PHE A 163 12.50 -6.56 -11.03
CA PHE A 163 12.34 -7.10 -9.68
C PHE A 163 11.32 -8.24 -9.65
N LEU A 164 10.25 -8.14 -10.44
CA LEU A 164 9.16 -9.10 -10.45
C LEU A 164 9.20 -9.96 -11.71
N PRO A 165 8.86 -11.27 -11.64
CA PRO A 165 8.65 -12.10 -12.82
C PRO A 165 7.52 -11.54 -13.70
N GLU A 166 7.64 -11.69 -15.02
CA GLU A 166 6.69 -11.08 -15.96
C GLU A 166 5.25 -11.59 -15.75
N ASN A 167 5.08 -12.86 -15.40
CA ASN A 167 3.77 -13.49 -15.23
C ASN A 167 3.28 -13.53 -13.77
N ILE A 168 3.91 -12.79 -12.85
CA ILE A 168 3.48 -12.79 -11.45
C ILE A 168 2.20 -11.96 -11.26
N SER A 169 1.23 -12.49 -10.53
CA SER A 169 0.05 -11.72 -10.12
C SER A 169 0.43 -10.69 -9.05
N ALA A 170 -0.37 -9.61 -8.92
CA ALA A 170 -0.16 -8.60 -7.88
C ALA A 170 -0.19 -9.22 -6.47
N GLU A 171 -1.13 -10.14 -6.21
CA GLU A 171 -1.24 -10.85 -4.94
C GLU A 171 0.02 -11.64 -4.57
N LYS A 172 0.67 -12.28 -5.55
CA LYS A 172 1.89 -13.07 -5.33
C LYS A 172 3.17 -12.20 -5.33
N ALA A 173 3.08 -10.93 -5.70
CA ALA A 173 4.23 -10.05 -5.81
C ALA A 173 4.71 -9.50 -4.45
N HIS A 174 3.84 -9.42 -3.45
CA HIS A 174 4.17 -8.95 -2.10
C HIS A 174 5.36 -9.69 -1.47
N PRO A 175 5.31 -11.04 -1.28
CA PRO A 175 6.43 -11.78 -0.69
C PRO A 175 7.69 -11.72 -1.56
N PHE A 176 7.55 -11.54 -2.88
CA PHE A 176 8.70 -11.42 -3.78
C PHE A 176 9.44 -10.10 -3.56
N MET A 177 8.72 -9.00 -3.38
CA MET A 177 9.32 -7.71 -3.02
C MET A 177 9.90 -7.72 -1.61
N GLU A 178 9.22 -8.33 -0.64
CA GLU A 178 9.75 -8.52 0.72
C GLU A 178 11.10 -9.27 0.73
N ALA A 179 11.27 -10.27 -0.15
CA ALA A 179 12.51 -11.03 -0.26
C ALA A 179 13.65 -10.28 -0.99
N ILE A 180 13.31 -9.31 -1.84
CA ILE A 180 14.29 -8.50 -2.61
C ILE A 180 14.76 -7.29 -1.79
N VAL A 181 13.84 -6.62 -1.11
CA VAL A 181 14.07 -5.34 -0.45
C VAL A 181 14.44 -5.59 1.02
N PRO A 182 15.54 -5.03 1.54
CA PRO A 182 15.86 -5.09 2.96
C PRO A 182 14.70 -4.58 3.83
N PRO A 183 14.38 -5.25 4.95
CA PRO A 183 13.26 -4.90 5.85
C PRO A 183 13.16 -3.40 6.20
N GLU A 184 14.28 -2.76 6.48
CA GLU A 184 14.40 -1.36 6.86
C GLU A 184 14.01 -0.38 5.75
N ASP A 185 14.05 -0.83 4.49
CA ASP A 185 13.80 0.01 3.32
C ASP A 185 12.38 -0.18 2.75
N HIS A 186 11.55 -1.07 3.31
CA HIS A 186 10.23 -1.40 2.76
C HIS A 186 9.35 -0.16 2.58
N TYR A 187 9.28 0.71 3.59
CA TYR A 187 8.52 1.95 3.55
C TYR A 187 9.03 2.91 2.46
N ALA A 188 10.32 3.26 2.53
CA ALA A 188 10.92 4.24 1.64
C ALA A 188 10.89 3.76 0.18
N PHE A 189 11.27 2.50 -0.05
CA PHE A 189 11.33 1.93 -1.39
C PHE A 189 9.94 1.76 -2.01
N HIS A 190 8.93 1.40 -1.22
CA HIS A 190 7.53 1.45 -1.69
C HIS A 190 7.19 2.85 -2.23
N ILE A 191 7.41 3.91 -1.44
CA ILE A 191 7.10 5.29 -1.83
C ILE A 191 7.88 5.72 -3.08
N TYR A 192 9.16 5.36 -3.18
CA TYR A 192 9.96 5.65 -4.37
C TYR A 192 9.38 5.00 -5.62
N LEU A 193 8.95 3.75 -5.55
CA LEU A 193 8.33 3.07 -6.69
C LEU A 193 6.98 3.68 -7.07
N ILE A 194 6.18 4.14 -6.10
CA ILE A 194 4.95 4.90 -6.36
C ILE A 194 5.26 6.19 -7.11
N ARG A 195 6.14 7.05 -6.55
CA ARG A 195 6.53 8.33 -7.16
C ARG A 195 7.09 8.13 -8.56
N HIS A 196 8.01 7.18 -8.71
CA HIS A 196 8.57 6.82 -10.00
C HIS A 196 7.53 6.33 -11.00
N GLY A 197 6.59 5.49 -10.58
CA GLY A 197 5.51 5.01 -11.41
C GLY A 197 4.51 6.09 -11.84
N ARG A 198 4.33 7.15 -11.03
CA ARG A 198 3.46 8.29 -11.36
C ARG A 198 4.17 9.30 -12.27
N ASP A 199 5.40 9.66 -11.94
CA ASP A 199 6.08 10.79 -12.55
C ASP A 199 6.83 10.42 -13.84
N THR A 200 7.39 9.21 -13.89
CA THR A 200 8.31 8.76 -14.95
C THR A 200 7.83 7.49 -15.67
N CYS A 201 7.68 6.39 -14.93
CA CYS A 201 7.32 5.07 -15.47
C CYS A 201 5.80 4.87 -15.53
N ARG A 202 5.14 5.78 -16.25
CA ARG A 202 3.68 5.81 -16.43
C ARG A 202 3.18 4.55 -17.14
N ALA A 203 1.93 4.19 -16.91
CA ALA A 203 1.31 3.02 -17.53
C ALA A 203 1.33 3.13 -19.07
N ARG A 204 0.96 4.30 -19.58
CA ARG A 204 1.03 4.66 -21.01
C ARG A 204 2.13 5.70 -21.22
N ASN A 205 2.85 5.61 -22.33
CA ASN A 205 3.91 6.53 -22.73
C ASN A 205 4.93 6.82 -21.60
N PRO A 206 5.61 5.77 -21.07
CA PRO A 206 6.64 5.97 -20.05
C PRO A 206 7.79 6.82 -20.61
N MET A 207 8.39 7.64 -19.75
CA MET A 207 9.41 8.61 -20.16
C MET A 207 10.81 7.98 -20.16
N CYS A 208 10.98 6.84 -20.85
CA CYS A 208 12.16 5.99 -20.78
C CYS A 208 13.47 6.71 -21.17
N ALA A 209 13.43 7.60 -22.17
CA ALA A 209 14.60 8.33 -22.63
C ALA A 209 15.26 9.17 -21.53
N ARG A 210 14.45 9.72 -20.61
CA ARG A 210 14.89 10.51 -19.45
C ARG A 210 14.81 9.74 -18.13
N CYS A 211 14.50 8.44 -18.16
CA CYS A 211 14.36 7.65 -16.96
C CYS A 211 15.73 7.41 -16.31
N PRO A 212 15.93 7.76 -15.04
CA PRO A 212 17.22 7.57 -14.36
C PRO A 212 17.55 6.08 -14.14
N LEU A 213 16.54 5.20 -14.21
CA LEU A 213 16.69 3.75 -14.05
C LEU A 213 16.94 2.99 -15.35
N LYS A 214 17.08 3.67 -16.50
CA LYS A 214 17.14 3.03 -17.83
C LYS A 214 18.22 1.95 -17.96
N ASN A 215 19.35 2.10 -17.27
CA ASN A 215 20.46 1.14 -17.30
C ASN A 215 20.19 -0.13 -16.48
N TYR A 216 19.19 -0.11 -15.59
CA TYR A 216 18.80 -1.24 -14.73
C TYR A 216 17.44 -1.84 -15.13
N CYS A 217 16.77 -1.26 -16.13
CA CYS A 217 15.42 -1.60 -16.54
C CYS A 217 15.41 -2.67 -17.63
N ASP A 218 14.99 -3.90 -17.32
CA ASP A 218 14.95 -5.00 -18.30
C ASP A 218 14.08 -4.68 -19.51
N ASP A 219 12.91 -4.06 -19.30
CA ASP A 219 11.96 -3.69 -20.37
C ASP A 219 12.56 -2.65 -21.34
N TYR A 220 13.37 -1.72 -20.83
CA TYR A 220 14.05 -0.75 -21.70
C TYR A 220 15.23 -1.39 -22.44
N GLN A 221 16.02 -2.21 -21.75
CA GLN A 221 17.18 -2.87 -22.33
C GLN A 221 16.80 -3.85 -23.45
N SER A 222 15.69 -4.58 -23.32
CA SER A 222 15.17 -5.46 -24.38
C SER A 222 14.64 -4.69 -25.60
N THR A 223 14.13 -3.47 -25.41
CA THR A 223 13.64 -2.64 -26.51
C THR A 223 14.78 -2.06 -27.36
N ILE A 224 15.93 -1.75 -26.74
CA ILE A 224 17.10 -1.17 -27.44
C ILE A 224 18.07 -2.25 -27.98
N ASN A 225 18.07 -3.44 -27.38
CA ASN A 225 18.85 -4.61 -27.81
C ASN A 225 17.89 -5.80 -28.03
N PRO A 226 17.17 -5.82 -29.17
CA PRO A 226 16.12 -6.81 -29.45
C PRO A 226 16.67 -8.24 -29.66
#